data_AF-A0A847YCK0-F1
#
_entry.id   AF-A0A847YCK0-F1
#
_cell.length_a   1.000
_cell.length_b   1.000
_cell.length_c   1.000
_cell.angle_alpha   90.00
_cell.angle_beta   90.00
_cell.angle_gamma   90.00
#
_symmetry.space_group_name_H-M   'P 1'
#
loop_
_entity.id
_entity.type
_entity.pdbx_description
1 polymer ?
#
loop_
_entity_poly.entity_id
_entity_poly.type
_entity_poly.pdbx_seq_one_letter_code
_entity_poly.pdbx_strand_id
1 'polypeptide(L)' 'MSTTSVENARAGMGAILHESGVAFRVWAPHADAVCVAGSFNDWSTDAHPMAKEGDGYWYADIASAAVGDEYRYHIV' A
#
# COMPACT_ATOMS: atom_id res chain seq x y z
N MET A 1 -6.21 28.93 4.51
CA MET A 1 -4.84 28.47 4.23
C MET A 1 -4.80 26.99 4.51
N SER A 2 -4.45 26.22 3.49
CA SER A 2 -4.51 24.76 3.46
C SER A 2 -3.48 24.11 4.38
N THR A 3 -3.91 23.10 5.12
CA THR A 3 -3.04 22.07 5.70
C THR A 3 -3.59 20.72 5.30
N THR A 4 -3.23 20.26 4.10
CA THR A 4 -3.41 18.85 3.72
C THR A 4 -2.16 18.13 4.23
N SER A 5 -2.16 17.76 5.52
CA SER A 5 -1.00 17.19 6.20
C SER A 5 -1.37 15.88 6.91
N VAL A 6 -1.00 14.74 6.31
CA VAL A 6 -0.66 13.47 7.00
C VAL A 6 -1.72 12.85 7.95
N GLU A 7 -3.02 13.03 7.70
CA GLU A 7 -4.05 12.56 8.66
C GLU A 7 -4.65 11.16 8.37
N ASN A 8 -4.23 10.46 7.29
CA ASN A 8 -4.94 9.24 6.85
C ASN A 8 -4.06 7.99 6.63
N ALA A 9 -2.83 7.94 7.14
CA ALA A 9 -2.07 6.69 7.12
C ALA A 9 -2.65 5.72 8.16
N ARG A 10 -3.24 4.60 7.71
CA ARG A 10 -3.84 3.61 8.61
C ARG A 10 -2.76 2.97 9.50
N ALA A 11 -3.03 2.81 10.79
CA ALA A 11 -2.10 2.15 11.71
C ALA A 11 -2.03 0.64 11.45
N GLY A 12 -0.84 0.04 11.60
CA GLY A 12 -0.62 -1.40 11.43
C GLY A 12 0.43 -1.74 10.37
N MET A 13 0.58 -3.04 10.10
CA MET A 13 1.49 -3.63 9.11
C MET A 13 0.75 -4.71 8.31
N GLY A 14 1.21 -5.00 7.09
CA GLY A 14 0.55 -5.95 6.20
C GLY A 14 -0.68 -5.34 5.52
N ALA A 15 -1.71 -6.15 5.29
CA ALA A 15 -3.01 -5.68 4.80
C ALA A 15 -3.90 -5.24 5.97
N ILE A 16 -4.39 -4.01 5.92
CA ILE A 16 -5.16 -3.33 6.96
C ILE A 16 -6.51 -2.97 6.34
N LEU A 17 -7.53 -3.78 6.65
CA LEU A 17 -8.88 -3.59 6.16
C LEU A 17 -9.51 -2.32 6.74
N HIS A 18 -10.25 -1.59 5.92
CA HIS A 18 -11.11 -0.49 6.36
C HIS A 18 -12.35 -0.37 5.46
N GLU A 19 -13.28 0.50 5.83
CA GLU A 19 -14.59 0.61 5.18
C GLU A 19 -14.52 0.99 3.69
N SER A 20 -13.43 1.61 3.24
CA SER A 20 -13.26 2.09 1.87
C SER A 20 -12.11 1.42 1.11
N GLY A 21 -11.66 0.23 1.56
CA GLY A 21 -10.64 -0.56 0.87
C GLY A 21 -9.65 -1.24 1.80
N VAL A 22 -8.42 -1.40 1.31
CA VAL A 22 -7.32 -2.01 2.08
C VAL A 22 -6.10 -1.12 2.00
N ALA A 23 -5.57 -0.76 3.16
CA ALA A 23 -4.24 -0.16 3.26
C ALA A 23 -3.19 -1.27 3.39
N PHE A 24 -2.07 -1.12 2.68
CA PHE A 24 -0.96 -2.04 2.70
C PHE A 24 0.25 -1.34 3.27
N ARG A 25 0.95 -2.00 4.21
CA ARG A 25 2.24 -1.53 4.72
C ARG A 25 3.25 -2.67 4.79
N VAL A 26 4.47 -2.42 4.30
CA VAL A 26 5.58 -3.39 4.36
C VAL A 26 6.87 -2.70 4.73
N TRP A 27 7.72 -3.40 5.47
CA TRP A 27 9.08 -2.97 5.75
C TRP A 27 10.01 -3.58 4.69
N ALA A 28 10.60 -2.71 3.88
CA ALA A 28 11.54 -3.05 2.81
C ALA A 28 12.59 -1.93 2.71
N PRO A 29 13.54 -1.84 3.66
CA PRO A 29 14.40 -0.67 3.85
C PRO A 29 15.40 -0.42 2.72
N HIS A 30 15.75 -1.48 2.00
CA HIS A 30 16.72 -1.44 0.90
C HIS A 30 16.04 -1.49 -0.48
N ALA A 31 14.71 -1.48 -0.54
CA ALA A 31 14.00 -1.42 -1.81
C ALA A 31 14.17 -0.05 -2.46
N ASP A 32 14.30 -0.06 -3.79
CA ASP A 32 14.26 1.14 -4.61
C ASP A 32 12.81 1.53 -4.91
N ALA A 33 11.93 0.55 -5.08
CA ALA A 33 10.50 0.73 -5.25
C ALA A 33 9.69 -0.44 -4.71
N VAL A 34 8.45 -0.17 -4.29
CA VAL A 34 7.49 -1.20 -3.90
C VAL A 34 6.13 -0.90 -4.52
N CYS A 35 5.48 -1.93 -5.09
CA CYS A 35 4.10 -1.88 -5.57
C CYS A 35 3.29 -3.04 -4.97
N VAL A 36 1.96 -2.91 -4.95
CA VAL A 36 1.05 -4.02 -4.59
C VAL A 36 0.33 -4.51 -5.85
N ALA A 37 0.56 -5.78 -6.20
CA ALA A 37 -0.11 -6.46 -7.29
C ALA A 37 -1.06 -7.52 -6.72
N GLY A 38 -2.26 -7.64 -7.27
CA GLY A 38 -3.26 -8.60 -6.81
C GLY A 38 -4.39 -8.80 -7.78
N SER A 39 -5.35 -9.62 -7.39
CA SER A 39 -6.54 -9.90 -8.20
C SER A 39 -7.36 -8.64 -8.55
N PHE A 40 -7.38 -7.63 -7.67
CA PHE A 40 -8.06 -6.34 -7.86
C PHE A 40 -7.44 -5.40 -8.91
N ASN A 41 -6.26 -5.73 -9.45
CA ASN A 41 -5.59 -4.97 -10.52
C ASN A 41 -4.98 -5.85 -11.60
N ASP A 42 -5.55 -7.04 -11.80
CA ASP A 42 -5.08 -8.03 -12.80
C ASP A 42 -3.59 -8.36 -12.66
N TRP A 43 -3.07 -8.37 -11.42
CA TRP A 43 -1.67 -8.60 -11.10
C TRP A 43 -0.68 -7.59 -11.71
N SER A 44 -1.14 -6.40 -12.09
CA SER A 44 -0.27 -5.35 -12.63
C SER A 44 0.72 -4.82 -11.59
N THR A 45 2.01 -4.87 -11.91
CA THR A 45 3.11 -4.31 -11.11
C THR A 45 3.36 -2.83 -11.39
N ASP A 46 2.74 -2.29 -12.44
CA ASP A 46 2.82 -0.88 -12.83
C ASP A 46 1.74 -0.03 -12.15
N ALA A 47 0.79 -0.68 -11.48
CA ALA A 47 -0.26 -0.05 -10.69
C ALA A 47 0.07 -0.07 -9.19
N HIS A 48 -0.58 0.83 -8.45
CA HIS A 48 -0.49 0.94 -6.98
C HIS A 48 0.95 1.00 -6.42
N PRO A 49 1.79 1.96 -6.88
CA PRO A 49 3.08 2.21 -6.23
C PRO A 49 2.88 2.65 -4.78
N MET A 50 3.71 2.15 -3.89
CA MET A 50 3.69 2.49 -2.47
C MET A 50 4.56 3.72 -2.19
N ALA A 51 4.09 4.59 -1.30
CA ALA A 51 4.83 5.74 -0.82
C ALA A 51 5.81 5.33 0.29
N LYS A 52 7.04 5.85 0.27
CA LYS A 52 8.02 5.66 1.34
C LYS A 52 7.67 6.55 2.53
N GLU A 53 7.45 5.96 3.70
CA GLU A 53 7.09 6.68 4.93
C GLU A 53 8.31 7.03 5.81
N GLY A 54 9.51 6.58 5.43
CA GLY A 54 10.72 6.67 6.26
C GLY A 54 11.04 5.35 6.96
N ASP A 55 12.26 5.21 7.49
CA ASP A 55 12.76 4.02 8.21
C ASP A 55 12.57 2.67 7.49
N GLY A 56 12.41 2.72 6.16
CA GLY A 56 12.20 1.56 5.31
C GLY A 56 10.76 1.07 5.19
N TYR A 57 9.79 1.82 5.71
CA TYR A 57 8.37 1.51 5.53
C TYR A 57 7.82 2.06 4.21
N TRP A 58 6.94 1.27 3.62
CA TRP A 58 6.22 1.59 2.40
C TRP A 58 4.72 1.45 2.66
N TYR A 59 3.92 2.39 2.15
CA TYR A 59 2.47 2.45 2.37
C TYR A 59 1.69 2.74 1.08
N ALA A 60 0.56 2.05 0.89
CA ALA A 60 -0.45 2.39 -0.12
C ALA A 60 -1.85 2.17 0.45
N ASP A 61 -2.81 3.00 0.06
CA ASP A 61 -4.24 2.79 0.36
C ASP A 61 -4.98 2.54 -0.94
N ILE A 62 -5.58 1.35 -1.09
CA ILE A 62 -6.14 0.86 -2.34
C ILE A 62 -7.62 0.59 -2.16
N ALA A 63 -8.45 1.44 -2.77
CA ALA A 63 -9.90 1.36 -2.67
C ALA A 63 -10.52 0.18 -3.44
N SER A 64 -9.83 -0.35 -4.46
CA SER A 64 -10.30 -1.50 -5.23
C SER A 64 -10.02 -2.84 -4.57
N ALA A 65 -9.15 -2.88 -3.56
CA ALA A 65 -8.84 -4.11 -2.83
C ALA A 65 -9.90 -4.40 -1.76
N ALA A 66 -10.17 -5.68 -1.52
CA ALA A 66 -11.17 -6.15 -0.57
C ALA A 66 -10.77 -7.46 0.13
N VAL A 67 -11.59 -7.88 1.10
CA VAL A 67 -11.41 -9.17 1.79
C VAL A 67 -11.51 -10.31 0.80
N GLY A 68 -10.51 -11.19 0.80
CA GLY A 68 -10.44 -12.36 -0.07
C GLY A 68 -9.58 -12.17 -1.31
N ASP A 69 -9.18 -10.94 -1.62
CA ASP A 69 -8.27 -10.70 -2.74
C ASP A 69 -6.88 -11.29 -2.46
N GLU A 70 -6.38 -12.03 -3.44
CA GLU A 70 -4.98 -12.43 -3.46
C GLU A 70 -4.09 -11.25 -3.84
N TYR A 71 -2.94 -11.13 -3.18
CA TYR A 71 -1.97 -10.07 -3.44
C TYR A 71 -0.52 -10.50 -3.18
N ARG A 72 0.42 -9.73 -3.73
CA ARG A 72 1.86 -9.79 -3.44
C ARG A 72 2.46 -8.38 -3.47
N TYR A 73 3.54 -8.20 -2.72
CA TYR A 73 4.42 -7.05 -2.89
C TYR A 73 5.39 -7.32 -4.05
N HIS A 74 5.43 -6.41 -5.01
CA HIS A 74 6.50 -6.35 -6.00
C HIS A 74 7.57 -5.40 -5.48
N ILE A 75 8.74 -5.94 -5.14
CA ILE A 75 9.85 -5.21 -4.53
C ILE A 75 11.00 -5.20 -5.54
N VAL A 76 11.51 -4.01 -5.84
CA VAL A 76 12.69 -3.78 -6.71
C VAL A 76 13.88 -3.38 -5.86
#